data_AF-A0AAP2BN01-F1
#
_entry.id   AF-A0AAP2BN01-F1
#
_cell.length_a   1.000
_cell.length_b   1.000
_cell.length_c   1.000
_cell.angle_alpha   90.00
_cell.angle_beta   90.00
_cell.angle_gamma   90.00
#
_symmetry.space_group_name_H-M   'P 1'
#
loop_
_entity.id
_entity.type
_entity.pdbx_description
1 polymer ?
#
loop_
_entity_poly.entity_id
_entity_poly.type
_entity_poly.pdbx_seq_one_letter_code
_entity_poly.pdbx_strand_id
1 'polypeptide(L)'
;MSSRKELANAIRALSMDAVQKAKSGHPGAPMGMADIAEVLWRDFLNHNPQNPSWADRDRFVLSNGHGSMLIYSLLHLTGYDLPIEELKNFRQLHSRTPGHPEVGYTAGVETTTGPLGQGIA
;
A
#
# COMPACT_ATOMS: atom_id res chain seq x y z
N MET A 1 1.58 6.34 23.30
CA MET A 1 1.38 5.66 22.00
C MET A 1 0.24 6.36 21.28
N SER A 2 0.33 6.55 19.97
CA SER A 2 -0.78 7.09 19.17
C SER A 2 -1.99 6.16 19.21
N SER A 3 -3.19 6.72 19.15
CA SER A 3 -4.45 5.98 19.03
C SER A 3 -4.56 5.27 17.69
N ARG A 4 -5.39 4.22 17.60
CA ARG A 4 -5.69 3.53 16.32
C ARG A 4 -6.14 4.51 15.24
N LYS A 5 -6.93 5.53 15.62
CA LYS A 5 -7.41 6.52 14.66
C LYS A 5 -6.28 7.39 14.12
N GLU A 6 -5.34 7.81 14.96
CA GLU A 6 -4.16 8.56 14.50
C GLU A 6 -3.28 7.71 13.58
N LEU A 7 -3.09 6.42 13.89
CA LEU A 7 -2.36 5.49 13.03
C LEU A 7 -3.04 5.31 11.67
N ALA A 8 -4.36 5.09 11.65
CA ALA A 8 -5.13 5.03 10.41
C ALA A 8 -5.11 6.37 9.65
N ASN A 9 -5.07 7.50 10.34
CA ASN A 9 -4.96 8.82 9.73
C ASN A 9 -3.61 9.04 9.04
N ALA A 10 -2.53 8.39 9.47
CA ALA A 10 -1.27 8.41 8.73
C ALA A 10 -1.42 7.80 7.33
N ILE A 11 -2.14 6.67 7.21
CA ILE A 11 -2.46 6.05 5.91
C ILE A 11 -3.30 7.01 5.05
N ARG A 12 -4.31 7.65 5.64
CA ARG A 12 -5.15 8.65 4.94
C ARG A 12 -4.31 9.80 4.40
N ALA A 13 -3.45 10.37 5.24
CA ALA A 13 -2.63 11.52 4.89
C ALA A 13 -1.63 11.19 3.77
N LEU A 14 -0.85 10.10 3.93
CA LEU A 14 0.08 9.66 2.88
C LEU A 14 -0.64 9.41 1.55
N SER A 15 -1.83 8.79 1.60
CA SER A 15 -2.60 8.49 0.40
C SER A 15 -3.09 9.75 -0.32
N MET A 16 -3.70 10.69 0.40
CA MET A 16 -4.22 11.91 -0.22
C MET A 16 -3.09 12.82 -0.72
N ASP A 17 -1.98 12.94 0.02
CA ASP A 17 -0.87 13.81 -0.35
C ASP A 17 -0.10 13.31 -1.58
N ALA A 18 0.17 11.99 -1.67
CA ALA A 18 0.84 11.42 -2.83
C ALA A 18 0.00 11.51 -4.10
N VAL A 19 -1.30 11.20 -4.00
CA VAL A 19 -2.26 11.39 -5.11
C VAL A 19 -2.30 12.86 -5.55
N GLN A 20 -2.35 13.79 -4.59
CA GLN A 20 -2.37 15.22 -4.86
C GLN A 20 -1.10 15.69 -5.56
N LYS A 21 0.07 15.28 -5.07
CA LYS A 21 1.38 15.64 -5.66
C LYS A 21 1.50 15.11 -7.09
N ALA A 22 1.07 13.88 -7.35
CA ALA A 22 1.06 13.28 -8.68
C ALA A 22 0.03 13.91 -9.63
N LYS A 23 -0.95 14.67 -9.10
CA LYS A 23 -2.13 15.16 -9.82
C LYS A 23 -2.89 14.02 -10.54
N SER A 24 -2.81 12.82 -9.99
CA SER A 24 -3.33 11.58 -10.59
C SER A 24 -3.45 10.50 -9.53
N GLY A 25 -4.52 9.69 -9.59
CA GLY A 25 -4.75 8.57 -8.68
C GLY A 25 -6.11 8.60 -8.00
N HIS A 26 -6.32 7.68 -7.06
CA HIS A 26 -7.63 7.45 -6.43
C HIS A 26 -7.51 7.53 -4.91
N PRO A 27 -7.91 8.64 -4.27
CA PRO A 27 -7.76 8.82 -2.82
C PRO A 27 -8.89 8.17 -2.01
N GLY A 28 -10.07 7.96 -2.61
CA GLY A 28 -11.28 7.52 -1.91
C GLY A 28 -11.15 6.15 -1.24
N ALA A 29 -10.82 5.10 -2.01
CA ALA A 29 -10.68 3.75 -1.46
C ALA A 29 -9.58 3.64 -0.37
N PRO A 30 -8.36 4.20 -0.55
CA PRO A 30 -7.37 4.24 0.51
C PRO A 30 -7.86 4.88 1.82
N MET A 31 -8.54 6.03 1.73
CA MET A 31 -9.03 6.71 2.92
C MET A 31 -10.17 5.96 3.64
N GLY A 32 -11.05 5.32 2.85
CA GLY A 32 -12.16 4.53 3.37
C GLY A 32 -11.72 3.22 4.03
N MET A 33 -10.67 2.59 3.51
CA MET A 33 -10.16 1.30 4.03
C MET A 33 -9.08 1.45 5.10
N ALA A 34 -8.61 2.67 5.40
CA ALA A 34 -7.51 2.90 6.32
C ALA A 34 -7.70 2.30 7.72
N ASP A 35 -8.92 2.36 8.28
CA ASP A 35 -9.18 1.78 9.61
C ASP A 35 -9.13 0.24 9.56
N ILE A 36 -9.67 -0.38 8.49
CA ILE A 36 -9.62 -1.84 8.30
C ILE A 36 -8.16 -2.29 8.14
N ALA A 37 -7.39 -1.56 7.33
CA ALA A 37 -6.00 -1.86 7.08
C ALA A 37 -5.13 -1.70 8.34
N GLU A 38 -5.37 -0.67 9.14
CA GLU A 38 -4.65 -0.46 10.41
C GLU A 38 -4.80 -1.66 11.34
N VAL A 39 -6.02 -2.17 11.52
CA VAL A 39 -6.27 -3.35 12.35
C VAL A 39 -5.65 -4.61 11.75
N LEU A 40 -5.92 -4.89 10.47
CA LEU A 40 -5.42 -6.10 9.80
C LEU A 40 -3.89 -6.19 9.86
N TRP A 41 -3.20 -5.12 9.48
CA TRP A 41 -1.74 -5.13 9.32
C TRP A 41 -0.99 -5.06 10.66
N ARG A 42 -1.58 -4.51 11.71
CA ARG A 42 -0.91 -4.39 13.00
C ARG A 42 -1.23 -5.52 13.98
N ASP A 43 -2.43 -6.10 13.88
CA ASP A 43 -2.89 -7.07 14.88
C ASP A 43 -2.90 -8.52 14.36
N PHE A 44 -3.01 -8.73 13.04
CA PHE A 44 -3.29 -10.07 12.49
C PHE A 44 -2.29 -10.53 11.43
N LEU A 45 -1.90 -9.67 10.49
CA LEU A 45 -1.10 -10.07 9.34
C LEU A 45 0.29 -10.58 9.80
N ASN A 46 0.60 -11.82 9.50
CA ASN A 46 1.89 -12.42 9.80
C ASN A 46 2.86 -12.19 8.64
N HIS A 47 3.71 -11.17 8.76
CA HIS A 47 4.63 -10.77 7.70
C HIS A 47 5.96 -10.25 8.27
N ASN A 48 6.99 -10.27 7.44
CA ASN A 48 8.30 -9.72 7.79
C ASN A 48 8.76 -8.73 6.71
N PRO A 49 8.71 -7.41 6.98
CA PRO A 49 9.16 -6.37 6.05
C PRO A 49 10.63 -6.50 5.63
N GLN A 50 11.48 -7.11 6.47
CA GLN A 50 12.90 -7.35 6.17
C GLN A 50 13.12 -8.62 5.32
N ASN A 51 12.10 -9.47 5.19
CA ASN A 51 12.13 -10.65 4.32
C ASN A 51 10.78 -10.86 3.61
N PRO A 52 10.47 -10.05 2.58
CA PRO A 52 9.24 -10.18 1.81
C PRO A 52 9.09 -11.52 1.09
N SER A 53 10.17 -12.31 0.94
CA SER A 53 10.13 -13.62 0.29
C SER A 53 9.97 -14.78 1.28
N TRP A 54 9.80 -14.52 2.58
CA TRP A 54 9.55 -15.55 3.59
C TRP A 54 8.37 -16.45 3.17
N ALA A 55 8.63 -17.76 3.04
CA ALA A 55 7.70 -18.71 2.43
C ALA A 55 6.36 -18.85 3.16
N ASP A 56 6.37 -18.75 4.50
CA ASP A 56 5.21 -18.99 5.37
C ASP A 56 4.53 -17.68 5.84
N ARG A 57 4.84 -16.55 5.20
CA ARG A 57 4.13 -15.29 5.45
C ARG A 57 2.68 -15.37 4.97
N ASP A 58 1.79 -14.62 5.61
CA ASP A 58 0.46 -14.35 5.07
C ASP A 58 0.55 -13.57 3.76
N ARG A 59 -0.39 -13.80 2.84
CA ARG A 59 -0.46 -13.10 1.55
C ARG A 59 -1.55 -12.04 1.59
N PHE A 60 -1.17 -10.80 1.30
CA PHE A 60 -2.10 -9.70 1.15
C PHE A 60 -2.25 -9.34 -0.34
N VAL A 61 -3.48 -9.28 -0.83
CA VAL A 61 -3.79 -8.87 -2.20
C VAL A 61 -4.82 -7.75 -2.20
N LEU A 62 -4.50 -6.64 -2.86
CA LEU A 62 -5.41 -5.51 -3.05
C LEU A 62 -6.12 -5.62 -4.41
N SER A 63 -7.21 -6.39 -4.48
CA SER A 63 -7.89 -6.62 -5.77
C SER A 63 -8.49 -5.34 -6.39
N ASN A 64 -8.89 -4.36 -5.57
CA ASN A 64 -9.27 -3.02 -6.01
C ASN A 64 -8.02 -2.15 -6.22
N GLY A 65 -7.09 -2.62 -7.08
CA GLY A 65 -5.74 -2.07 -7.24
C GLY A 65 -5.65 -0.59 -7.64
N HIS A 66 -6.75 0.04 -8.06
CA HIS A 66 -6.78 1.49 -8.31
C HIS A 66 -6.50 2.31 -7.03
N GLY A 67 -6.77 1.75 -5.85
CA GLY A 67 -6.45 2.29 -4.53
C GLY A 67 -5.01 2.02 -4.08
N SER A 68 -4.04 2.01 -5.02
CA SER A 68 -2.66 1.56 -4.79
C SER A 68 -1.92 2.32 -3.68
N MET A 69 -2.23 3.59 -3.44
CA MET A 69 -1.65 4.32 -2.31
C MET A 69 -1.96 3.72 -0.93
N LEU A 70 -3.02 2.91 -0.80
CA LEU A 70 -3.27 2.16 0.44
C LEU A 70 -2.13 1.19 0.72
N ILE A 71 -1.83 0.30 -0.23
CA ILE A 71 -0.78 -0.71 -0.07
C ILE A 71 0.61 -0.06 0.00
N TYR A 72 0.87 1.01 -0.77
CA TYR A 72 2.15 1.71 -0.67
C TYR A 72 2.35 2.40 0.69
N SER A 73 1.29 2.99 1.25
CA SER A 73 1.35 3.56 2.61
C SER A 73 1.62 2.48 3.66
N LEU A 74 0.97 1.32 3.55
CA LEU A 74 1.14 0.19 4.48
C LEU A 74 2.57 -0.38 4.41
N LEU A 75 3.07 -0.62 3.20
CA LEU A 75 4.43 -1.12 2.98
C LEU A 75 5.48 -0.15 3.53
N HIS A 76 5.31 1.16 3.27
CA HIS A 76 6.20 2.19 3.82
C HIS A 76 6.16 2.22 5.36
N LEU A 77 4.96 2.32 5.95
CA LEU A 77 4.80 2.47 7.41
C LEU A 77 5.22 1.23 8.20
N THR A 78 5.11 0.04 7.60
CA THR A 78 5.55 -1.21 8.25
C THR A 78 7.04 -1.50 8.04
N GLY A 79 7.73 -0.75 7.19
CA GLY A 79 9.19 -0.82 7.06
C GLY A 79 9.70 -1.73 5.96
N TYR A 80 8.93 -1.96 4.90
CA TYR A 80 9.45 -2.57 3.67
C TYR A 80 10.48 -1.63 3.02
N ASP A 81 11.27 -2.15 2.06
CA ASP A 81 12.16 -1.34 1.20
C ASP A 81 11.36 -0.46 0.22
N LEU A 82 10.61 0.50 0.78
CA LEU A 82 9.80 1.48 0.08
C LEU A 82 9.90 2.82 0.83
N PRO A 83 10.96 3.61 0.57
CA PRO A 83 11.21 4.86 1.26
C PRO A 83 10.17 5.93 0.90
N ILE A 84 10.07 6.97 1.72
CA ILE A 84 9.10 8.08 1.52
C ILE A 84 9.27 8.79 0.16
N GLU A 85 10.48 8.78 -0.41
CA GLU A 85 10.74 9.35 -1.74
C GLU A 85 9.99 8.60 -2.85
N GLU A 86 9.77 7.28 -2.70
CA GLU A 86 8.96 6.53 -3.66
C GLU A 86 7.48 6.92 -3.57
N LEU A 87 6.94 7.19 -2.37
CA LEU A 87 5.57 7.71 -2.24
C LEU A 87 5.45 9.12 -2.86
N LYS A 88 6.47 9.95 -2.68
CA LYS A 88 6.58 11.27 -3.34
C LYS A 88 6.68 11.16 -4.86
N ASN A 89 7.16 10.04 -5.39
CA ASN A 89 7.27 9.75 -6.82
C ASN A 89 6.10 8.89 -7.34
N PHE A 90 4.99 8.84 -6.61
CA PHE A 90 3.78 8.13 -7.04
C PHE A 90 3.39 8.48 -8.48
N ARG A 91 3.18 7.43 -9.30
CA ARG A 91 2.84 7.53 -10.74
C ARG A 91 3.87 8.26 -11.60
N GLN A 92 5.10 8.45 -11.11
CA GLN A 92 6.19 9.00 -11.91
C GLN A 92 6.97 7.88 -12.59
N LEU A 93 7.58 8.20 -13.73
CA LEU A 93 8.34 7.26 -14.54
C LEU A 93 9.44 6.58 -13.70
N HIS A 94 9.53 5.24 -13.80
CA HIS A 94 10.49 4.39 -13.09
C HIS A 94 10.39 4.38 -11.56
N SER A 95 9.39 5.01 -10.96
CA SER A 95 9.12 4.87 -9.53
C SER A 95 8.74 3.43 -9.18
N ARG A 96 8.97 3.06 -7.91
CA ARG A 96 8.48 1.80 -7.31
C ARG A 96 7.03 1.91 -6.85
N THR A 97 6.33 2.97 -7.23
CA THR A 97 4.93 3.26 -6.86
C THR A 97 4.08 3.56 -8.11
N PRO A 98 3.97 2.60 -9.05
CA PRO A 98 3.16 2.75 -10.25
C PRO A 98 1.67 2.96 -9.92
N GLY A 99 0.89 3.34 -10.95
CA GLY A 99 -0.51 3.72 -10.78
C GLY A 99 -1.42 2.62 -10.24
N HIS A 100 -1.05 1.36 -10.43
CA HIS A 100 -1.63 0.16 -9.82
C HIS A 100 -0.48 -0.70 -9.28
N PRO A 101 -0.69 -1.60 -8.30
CA PRO A 101 0.37 -2.45 -7.77
C PRO A 101 0.93 -3.37 -8.86
N GLU A 102 2.26 -3.46 -8.95
CA GLU A 102 2.96 -4.35 -9.88
C GLU A 102 3.95 -5.24 -9.13
N VAL A 103 3.82 -6.57 -9.26
CA VAL A 103 4.75 -7.51 -8.64
C VAL A 103 6.15 -7.37 -9.25
N GLY A 104 7.18 -7.43 -8.41
CA GLY A 104 8.58 -7.24 -8.82
C GLY A 104 9.05 -5.78 -8.88
N TYR A 105 8.15 -4.80 -8.92
CA TYR A 105 8.49 -3.37 -8.84
C TYR A 105 8.55 -2.88 -7.39
N THR A 106 7.60 -3.31 -6.57
CA THR A 106 7.43 -2.85 -5.18
C THR A 106 7.62 -4.03 -4.22
N ALA A 107 8.52 -3.90 -3.25
CA ALA A 107 8.72 -4.92 -2.23
C ALA A 107 7.43 -5.15 -1.43
N GLY A 108 6.97 -6.40 -1.36
CA GLY A 108 5.74 -6.79 -0.64
C GLY A 108 4.45 -6.76 -1.47
N VAL A 109 4.49 -6.37 -2.75
CA VAL A 109 3.36 -6.57 -3.67
C VAL A 109 3.40 -8.01 -4.20
N GLU A 110 2.36 -8.79 -3.87
CA GLU A 110 2.27 -10.21 -4.22
C GLU A 110 1.88 -10.47 -5.68
N THR A 111 1.03 -9.60 -6.25
CA THR A 111 0.53 -9.76 -7.62
C THR A 111 0.18 -8.41 -8.24
N THR A 112 0.26 -8.34 -9.56
CA THR A 112 -0.16 -7.17 -10.32
C THR A 112 -1.68 -7.11 -10.39
N THR A 113 -2.27 -6.00 -9.97
CA THR A 113 -3.72 -5.77 -10.02
C THR A 113 -4.04 -4.48 -10.77
N GLY A 114 -5.32 -4.19 -10.97
CA GLY A 114 -5.78 -3.03 -11.74
C GLY A 114 -7.01 -3.38 -12.57
N PRO A 115 -6.92 -4.39 -13.45
CA PRO A 115 -8.10 -5.01 -14.05
C PRO A 115 -8.94 -5.66 -12.95
N LEU A 116 -10.15 -5.12 -12.73
CA LEU A 116 -11.02 -5.57 -11.65
C LEU A 116 -11.34 -7.07 -11.77
N GLY A 117 -11.38 -7.74 -10.62
CA GLY A 117 -11.65 -9.18 -10.53
C GLY A 117 -10.40 -10.07 -10.56
N GLN A 118 -9.27 -9.61 -11.11
CA GLN A 118 -8.08 -10.48 -11.20
C GLN A 118 -7.40 -10.75 -9.86
N GLY A 119 -7.43 -9.80 -8.92
CA GLY A 119 -6.80 -9.99 -7.62
C GLY A 119 -7.58 -10.90 -6.67
N ILE A 120 -8.84 -11.23 -6.97
CA ILE A 120 -9.67 -12.15 -6.17
C ILE A 120 -9.76 -13.55 -6.80
N ALA A 121 -9.30 -13.72 -8.04
CA ALA A 121 -9.39 -14.95 -8.81
C ALA A 121 -8.32 -15.99 -8.44
#